data_AF-A0A1Q6LG89-F1
#
_entry.id   AF-A0A1Q6LG89-F1
#
_cell.length_a   1.000
_cell.length_b   1.000
_cell.length_c   1.000
_cell.angle_alpha   90.00
_cell.angle_beta   90.00
_cell.angle_gamma   90.00
#
_symmetry.space_group_name_H-M   'P 1'
#
loop_
_entity.id
_entity.type
_entity.pdbx_description
1 polymer ?
#
loop_
_entity_poly.entity_id
_entity_poly.type
_entity_poly.pdbx_seq_one_letter_code
_entity_poly.pdbx_strand_id
1 'polypeptide(L)'
;MEENKVENVINIIKNMDIKDKLRLGICLSTSSWTNILYDKTKMYEKFNTILKEIDEEYRTTLINFAKYKLVMFTMSKNYGNGTNR
;
A
#
# COMPACT_ATOMS: atom_id res chain seq x y z
N MET A 1 19.11 20.30 0.86
CA MET A 1 17.69 20.64 0.76
C MET A 1 16.94 19.49 1.41
N GLU A 2 16.32 19.70 2.57
CA GLU A 2 15.44 18.68 3.12
C GLU A 2 14.26 18.55 2.15
N GLU A 3 14.31 17.56 1.27
CA GLU A 3 13.09 17.13 0.60
C GLU A 3 12.07 16.83 1.70
N ASN A 4 10.91 17.45 1.60
CA ASN A 4 9.80 17.10 2.47
C ASN A 4 9.51 15.61 2.27
N LYS A 5 9.91 14.79 3.24
CA LYS A 5 9.84 13.33 3.18
C LYS A 5 8.41 12.86 2.87
N VAL A 6 7.41 13.62 3.30
CA VAL A 6 5.99 13.37 3.03
C VAL A 6 5.68 13.59 1.54
N GLU A 7 6.13 14.70 0.97
CA GLU A 7 5.92 15.04 -0.43
C GLU A 7 6.58 14.02 -1.37
N ASN A 8 7.79 13.57 -1.03
CA ASN A 8 8.48 12.52 -1.79
C ASN A 8 7.66 11.21 -1.80
N VAL A 9 7.17 10.75 -0.64
CA VAL A 9 6.32 9.54 -0.56
C VAL A 9 5.02 9.71 -1.35
N ILE A 10 4.38 10.89 -1.29
CA ILE A 10 3.18 11.18 -2.08
C ILE A 10 3.48 11.08 -3.59
N ASN A 11 4.61 11.64 -4.04
CA ASN A 11 4.99 11.61 -5.45
C ASN A 11 5.30 10.18 -5.92
N ILE A 12 5.95 9.37 -5.09
CA ILE A 12 6.16 7.94 -5.37
C ILE A 12 4.80 7.23 -5.54
N ILE A 13 3.86 7.41 -4.60
CA ILE A 13 2.53 6.79 -4.68
C ILE A 13 1.79 7.25 -5.94
N LYS A 14 1.83 8.54 -6.29
CA LYS A 14 1.20 9.08 -7.51
C LYS A 14 1.73 8.40 -8.77
N ASN A 15 3.03 8.12 -8.82
CA ASN A 15 3.71 7.54 -9.97
C ASN A 15 3.63 6.00 -10.04
N MET A 16 3.13 5.31 -9.00
CA MET A 16 2.90 3.87 -9.04
C MET A 16 1.86 3.48 -10.11
N ASP A 17 2.03 2.30 -10.70
CA ASP A 17 0.99 1.71 -11.53
C ASP A 17 -0.25 1.34 -10.69
N ILE A 18 -1.36 1.09 -11.38
CA ILE A 18 -2.64 0.83 -10.72
C ILE A 18 -2.60 -0.42 -9.83
N LYS A 19 -1.87 -1.46 -10.22
CA LYS A 19 -1.80 -2.71 -9.47
C LYS A 19 -1.01 -2.50 -8.18
N ASP A 20 0.10 -1.78 -8.25
CA ASP A 20 0.90 -1.45 -7.07
C ASP A 20 0.17 -0.49 -6.12
N LYS A 21 -0.62 0.46 -6.64
CA LYS A 21 -1.53 1.28 -5.82
C LYS A 21 -2.57 0.44 -5.09
N LEU A 22 -3.18 -0.54 -5.77
CA LEU A 22 -4.16 -1.44 -5.16
C LEU A 22 -3.50 -2.34 -4.10
N ARG A 23 -2.31 -2.89 -4.37
CA ARG A 23 -1.53 -3.66 -3.40
C ARG A 23 -1.21 -2.82 -2.16
N LEU A 24 -0.78 -1.57 -2.36
CA LEU A 24 -0.53 -0.64 -1.25
C LEU A 24 -1.82 -0.38 -0.46
N GLY A 25 -2.95 -0.13 -1.12
CA GLY A 25 -4.24 0.04 -0.47
C GLY A 25 -4.66 -1.17 0.37
N ILE A 26 -4.42 -2.38 -0.14
CA ILE A 26 -4.64 -3.64 0.59
C ILE A 26 -3.74 -3.70 1.83
N CYS A 27 -2.43 -3.45 1.69
CA CYS A 27 -1.49 -3.46 2.81
C CYS A 27 -1.85 -2.42 3.89
N LEU A 28 -2.29 -1.22 3.48
CA LEU A 28 -2.71 -0.17 4.42
C LEU A 28 -4.00 -0.55 5.14
N SER A 29 -4.92 -1.25 4.47
CA SER A 29 -6.22 -1.65 5.04
C SER A 29 -6.10 -2.83 6.00
N THR A 30 -5.12 -3.72 5.82
CA THR A 30 -4.88 -4.87 6.71
C THR A 30 -3.91 -4.56 7.85
N SER A 31 -3.13 -3.49 7.76
CA SER A 31 -2.16 -3.15 8.79
C SER A 31 -2.83 -2.63 10.07
N SER A 32 -2.38 -3.11 11.23
CA SER A 32 -2.75 -2.57 12.54
C SER A 32 -2.09 -1.22 12.84
N TRP A 33 -1.02 -0.88 12.13
CA TRP A 33 -0.18 0.29 12.40
C TRP A 33 -0.57 1.54 11.61
N THR A 34 -1.52 1.40 10.69
CA THR A 34 -2.05 2.51 9.90
C THR A 34 -3.33 3.00 10.56
N ASN A 35 -3.48 4.31 10.72
CA ASN A 35 -4.74 4.90 11.15
C ASN A 35 -5.39 5.63 9.97
N ILE A 36 -5.98 4.87 9.05
CA ILE A 36 -6.74 5.43 7.92
C ILE A 36 -8.15 5.80 8.41
N LEU A 37 -8.67 6.94 7.95
CA LEU A 37 -10.00 7.44 8.32
C LEU A 37 -11.15 6.55 7.77
N TYR A 38 -10.84 5.66 6.84
CA TYR A 38 -11.80 4.80 6.16
C TYR A 38 -12.00 3.46 6.87
N ASP A 39 -13.17 2.86 6.66
CA ASP A 39 -13.45 1.47 7.06
C ASP A 39 -12.46 0.52 6.38
N LYS A 40 -11.55 -0.03 7.18
CA LYS A 40 -10.48 -0.92 6.74
C LYS A 40 -11.01 -2.16 6.03
N THR A 41 -12.08 -2.76 6.54
CA THR A 41 -12.65 -3.99 5.99
C THR A 41 -13.24 -3.72 4.61
N LYS A 42 -14.05 -2.67 4.49
CA LYS A 42 -14.66 -2.30 3.19
C LYS A 42 -13.62 -1.90 2.15
N MET A 43 -12.58 -1.17 2.57
CA MET A 43 -11.50 -0.77 1.66
C MET A 43 -10.68 -1.97 1.20
N TYR A 44 -10.34 -2.88 2.12
CA TYR A 44 -9.68 -4.14 1.78
C TYR A 44 -10.49 -4.92 0.73
N GLU A 45 -11.79 -5.14 0.97
CA GLU A 45 -12.66 -5.88 0.05
C GLU A 45 -12.70 -5.24 -1.34
N LYS A 46 -12.85 -3.92 -1.39
CA LYS A 46 -12.89 -3.16 -2.65
C LYS A 46 -11.57 -3.29 -3.42
N PHE A 47 -10.43 -3.04 -2.78
CA PHE A 47 -9.14 -3.12 -3.45
C PHE A 47 -8.78 -4.55 -3.86
N ASN A 48 -9.07 -5.52 -3.00
CA ASN A 48 -8.83 -6.94 -3.28
C ASN A 48 -9.68 -7.44 -4.45
N THR A 49 -10.94 -7.03 -4.54
CA THR A 49 -11.82 -7.39 -5.67
C THR A 49 -11.28 -6.82 -6.98
N ILE A 50 -11.02 -5.51 -7.03
CA ILE A 50 -10.50 -4.85 -8.23
C ILE A 50 -9.17 -5.49 -8.66
N LEU A 51 -8.25 -5.76 -7.71
CA LEU A 51 -6.96 -6.34 -8.04
C LEU A 51 -7.07 -7.76 -8.60
N LYS A 52 -7.99 -8.58 -8.07
CA LYS A 52 -8.27 -9.93 -8.61
C LYS A 52 -8.83 -9.90 -10.03
N GLU A 53 -9.56 -8.85 -10.40
CA GLU A 53 -10.10 -8.69 -11.75
C GLU A 53 -9.03 -8.32 -12.78
N ILE A 54 -8.07 -7.47 -12.40
CA ILE A 54 -7.08 -6.91 -13.33
C ILE A 54 -5.70 -7.56 -13.27
N ASP A 55 -5.46 -8.43 -12.28
CA ASP A 55 -4.18 -9.09 -12.08
C ASP A 55 -4.35 -10.61 -11.88
N GLU A 56 -4.12 -11.34 -12.97
CA GLU A 56 -4.25 -12.79 -13.01
C GLU A 56 -3.20 -13.51 -12.14
N GLU A 57 -1.98 -12.99 -12.02
CA GLU A 57 -0.93 -13.53 -11.13
C GLU A 57 -1.40 -13.43 -9.67
N TYR A 58 -1.93 -12.26 -9.28
CA TYR A 58 -2.47 -12.03 -7.95
C TYR A 58 -3.67 -12.95 -7.64
N ARG A 59 -4.55 -13.17 -8.63
CA ARG A 59 -5.74 -14.03 -8.47
C ARG A 59 -5.39 -15.50 -8.24
N THR A 60 -4.34 -15.98 -8.89
CA THR A 60 -4.05 -17.43 -9.03
C THR A 60 -2.90 -17.91 -8.15
N THR A 61 -2.02 -17.02 -7.69
CA THR A 61 -0.75 -17.38 -7.04
C THR A 61 -0.67 -16.85 -5.61
N LEU A 62 0.05 -17.58 -4.74
CA LEU A 62 0.46 -17.07 -3.43
C LEU A 62 1.44 -15.90 -3.65
N ILE A 63 0.97 -14.66 -3.46
CA ILE A 63 1.74 -13.46 -3.81
C ILE A 63 3.00 -13.34 -2.96
N ASN A 64 4.16 -13.34 -3.61
CA ASN A 64 5.41 -12.97 -2.96
C ASN A 64 5.52 -11.44 -2.87
N PHE A 65 5.21 -10.88 -1.70
CA PHE A 65 5.28 -9.44 -1.47
C PHE A 65 6.69 -8.84 -1.62
N ALA A 66 7.76 -9.66 -1.53
CA ALA A 66 9.13 -9.19 -1.76
C ALA A 66 9.38 -8.72 -3.20
N LYS A 67 8.54 -9.11 -4.16
CA LYS A 67 8.59 -8.59 -5.53
C LYS A 67 8.21 -7.10 -5.63
N TYR A 68 7.35 -6.61 -4.72
CA TYR A 68 6.77 -5.27 -4.80
C TYR A 68 7.53 -4.28 -3.90
N LYS A 69 8.76 -3.97 -4.32
CA LYS A 69 9.69 -3.13 -3.55
C LYS A 69 9.14 -1.75 -3.20
N LEU A 70 8.39 -1.13 -4.11
CA LEU A 70 7.79 0.20 -3.89
C LEU A 70 6.67 0.18 -2.84
N VAL A 71 5.85 -0.87 -2.84
CA VAL A 71 4.81 -1.09 -1.81
C VAL A 71 5.48 -1.26 -0.45
N MET A 72 6.51 -2.12 -0.36
CA MET A 72 7.26 -2.33 0.88
C MET A 72 7.97 -1.07 1.38
N PHE A 73 8.62 -0.32 0.48
CA PHE A 73 9.25 0.96 0.81
C PHE A 73 8.23 1.95 1.38
N THR A 74 7.09 2.12 0.69
CA THR A 74 6.05 3.05 1.11
C THR A 74 5.45 2.66 2.45
N MET A 75 5.17 1.38 2.65
CA MET A 75 4.72 0.86 3.94
C MET A 75 5.74 1.15 5.05
N SER A 76 7.04 0.87 4.81
CA SER A 76 8.10 1.11 5.81
C SER A 76 8.20 2.58 6.26
N LYS A 77 7.99 3.53 5.33
CA LYS A 77 7.96 4.96 5.65
C LYS A 77 6.73 5.35 6.46
N ASN A 78 5.61 4.68 6.26
CA ASN A 78 4.39 4.89 7.04
C ASN A 78 4.47 4.22 8.44
N TYR A 79 5.17 3.09 8.59
CA TYR A 79 5.39 2.41 9.87
C TYR A 79 6.24 3.23 10.87
N GLY A 80 7.21 4.00 10.37
CA GLY A 80 8.14 4.77 11.22
C GLY A 80 7.56 6.02 11.89
N ASN A 81 6.35 6.46 11.51
CA ASN A 81 5.71 7.65 12.08
C ASN A 81 4.76 7.32 13.26
N GLY A 82 4.59 6.04 13.61
CA GLY A 82 3.81 5.58 14.77
C GLY A 82 4.60 5.43 16.07
N THR A 83 5.93 5.59 16.03
CA THR A 83 6.78 5.58 17.23
C THR A 83 7.02 7.00 17.73
N ASN A 84 5.95 7.68 18.18
CA ASN A 84 6.08 8.59 19.31
C ASN A 84 6.01 7.71 20.57
N ARG A 85 7.17 7.19 20.99
CA ARG A 85 7.40 6.84 22.39
C ARG A 85 7.90 8.08 23.11
#